data_AF-A0A3E1RBL6-F1
#
_entry.id   AF-A0A3E1RBL6-F1
#
_cell.length_a   1.000
_cell.length_b   1.000
_cell.length_c   1.000
_cell.angle_alpha   90.00
_cell.angle_beta   90.00
_cell.angle_gamma   90.00
#
_symmetry.space_group_name_H-M   'P 1'
#
loop_
_entity.id
_entity.type
_entity.pdbx_description
1 polymer ?
#
loop_
_entity_poly.entity_id
_entity_poly.type
_entity_poly.pdbx_seq_one_letter_code
_entity_poly.pdbx_strand_id
1 'polypeptide(L)'
;MMNNDTSTLKRILQQCHTIAVVGLSADTSRPSFEVARYLQLHGYRIVPVNPRYAGTPILGETCYATLADIPFAVDMVDVFRREEEMLPIAEQAIAIGAKCLWQQLGIANLQADALAHAAGLDAVCNRCTKIDHARLMKDATLPTGVLLQTRDARGVVTLALNRPQAFNALNEALLAALQEALDRLAADDTVRVVVLAAQGKAFCAGHDLKEMRAAPSLAYYEKLFGQCSQMMLAIRRLPVPVIARVQGMATAAGCQLVAMCDLAVAADSARFATSGVNYGLFCATPAVALSRNLGRKAAFEMLVTGDFITAQQAQAQGLINRAVPDDQLDAEVEQLIHSMLAKPRVALAMGKALFYRQLEAGVEAAYADAQQTMACNMMDPAALEGVQAFIEKRPPRF
;
A
#
# COMPACT_ATOMS: atom_id res chain seq x y z
N MET A 1 -40.43 -6.16 -11.28
CA MET A 1 -40.41 -5.73 -9.87
C MET A 1 -39.16 -4.88 -9.69
N MET A 2 -39.23 -3.75 -8.96
CA MET A 2 -38.05 -2.90 -8.75
C MET A 2 -37.03 -3.64 -7.87
N ASN A 3 -35.81 -3.88 -8.36
CA ASN A 3 -34.71 -4.54 -7.64
C ASN A 3 -34.05 -3.63 -6.59
N ASN A 4 -34.86 -2.86 -5.85
CA ASN A 4 -34.42 -1.92 -4.82
C ASN A 4 -34.44 -2.52 -3.40
N ASP A 5 -34.75 -3.81 -3.26
CA ASP A 5 -34.69 -4.47 -1.96
C ASP A 5 -33.24 -4.68 -1.52
N THR A 6 -33.03 -4.69 -0.20
CA THR A 6 -31.68 -4.69 0.39
C THR A 6 -30.86 -5.92 0.01
N SER A 7 -31.51 -7.08 -0.18
CA SER A 7 -30.81 -8.33 -0.49
C SER A 7 -30.28 -8.34 -1.93
N THR A 8 -31.06 -7.84 -2.88
CA THR A 8 -30.66 -7.72 -4.28
C THR A 8 -29.52 -6.71 -4.46
N LEU A 9 -29.64 -5.52 -3.86
CA LEU A 9 -28.58 -4.51 -3.92
C LEU A 9 -27.25 -5.03 -3.35
N LYS A 10 -27.30 -5.74 -2.22
CA LYS A 10 -26.11 -6.35 -1.62
C LYS A 10 -25.50 -7.42 -2.54
N ARG A 11 -26.33 -8.28 -3.13
CA ARG A 11 -25.88 -9.31 -4.09
C ARG A 11 -25.18 -8.69 -5.29
N ILE A 12 -25.79 -7.69 -5.92
CA ILE A 12 -25.22 -6.99 -7.10
C ILE A 12 -23.85 -6.42 -6.73
N LEU A 13 -23.76 -5.65 -5.63
CA LEU A 13 -22.51 -5.06 -5.17
C LEU A 13 -21.45 -6.11 -4.79
N GLN A 14 -21.84 -7.31 -4.34
CA GLN A 14 -20.91 -8.40 -4.06
C GLN A 14 -20.39 -9.13 -5.31
N GLN A 15 -21.20 -9.21 -6.36
CA GLN A 15 -20.93 -10.04 -7.55
C GLN A 15 -20.33 -9.26 -8.72
N CYS A 16 -20.54 -7.95 -8.77
CA CYS A 16 -20.01 -7.08 -9.81
C CYS A 16 -18.67 -6.49 -9.36
N HIS A 17 -17.58 -6.74 -10.10
CA HIS A 17 -16.25 -6.22 -9.75
C HIS A 17 -15.68 -5.26 -10.79
N THR A 18 -16.04 -5.43 -12.06
CA THR A 18 -15.68 -4.51 -13.15
C THR A 18 -16.86 -3.61 -13.48
N ILE A 19 -16.73 -2.30 -13.23
CA ILE A 19 -17.80 -1.32 -13.35
C ILE A 19 -17.44 -0.30 -14.43
N ALA A 20 -18.24 -0.23 -15.48
CA ALA A 20 -18.16 0.85 -16.46
C ALA A 20 -18.95 2.06 -15.97
N VAL A 21 -18.28 3.20 -15.74
CA VAL A 21 -18.91 4.42 -15.25
C VAL A 21 -19.17 5.37 -16.41
N VAL A 22 -20.42 5.39 -16.89
CA VAL A 22 -20.86 6.20 -18.03
C VAL A 22 -21.07 7.64 -17.60
N GLY A 23 -20.33 8.55 -18.21
CA GLY A 23 -20.29 9.96 -17.81
C GLY A 23 -19.22 10.29 -16.77
N LEU A 24 -18.25 9.39 -16.54
CA LEU A 24 -17.13 9.67 -15.64
C LEU A 24 -16.34 10.90 -16.09
N SER A 25 -16.31 11.94 -15.26
CA SER A 25 -15.52 13.16 -15.48
C SER A 25 -14.11 13.03 -14.90
N ALA A 26 -13.11 13.63 -15.56
CA ALA A 26 -11.76 13.80 -14.98
C ALA A 26 -11.69 14.90 -13.91
N ASP A 27 -12.71 15.76 -13.84
CA ASP A 27 -12.82 16.81 -12.81
C ASP A 27 -13.17 16.20 -11.45
N THR A 28 -12.23 16.34 -10.50
CA THR A 28 -12.33 15.78 -9.15
C THR A 28 -13.45 16.35 -8.30
N SER A 29 -14.04 17.48 -8.68
CA SER A 29 -15.21 18.07 -8.00
C SER A 29 -16.54 17.42 -8.39
N ARG A 30 -16.56 16.62 -9.47
CA ARG A 30 -17.79 16.02 -9.99
C ARG A 30 -18.19 14.77 -9.20
N PRO A 31 -19.49 14.58 -8.89
CA PRO A 31 -19.96 13.39 -8.18
C PRO A 31 -19.53 12.06 -8.83
N SER A 32 -19.49 12.01 -10.17
CA SER A 32 -19.03 10.83 -10.91
C SER A 32 -17.60 10.43 -10.52
N PHE A 33 -16.69 11.40 -10.35
CA PHE A 33 -15.29 11.13 -9.98
C PHE A 33 -15.20 10.65 -8.54
N GLU A 34 -15.93 11.31 -7.63
CA GLU A 34 -15.93 10.96 -6.21
C GLU A 34 -16.46 9.53 -5.98
N VAL A 35 -17.58 9.17 -6.61
CA VAL A 35 -18.20 7.84 -6.48
C VAL A 35 -17.31 6.77 -7.09
N ALA A 36 -16.77 7.01 -8.29
CA ALA A 36 -15.83 6.10 -8.94
C ALA A 36 -14.56 5.87 -8.10
N ARG A 37 -13.94 6.94 -7.60
CA ARG A 37 -12.78 6.86 -6.72
C ARG A 37 -13.09 6.10 -5.43
N TYR A 38 -14.25 6.33 -4.84
CA TYR A 38 -14.69 5.59 -3.65
C TYR A 38 -14.76 4.09 -3.95
N LEU A 39 -15.42 3.67 -5.02
CA LEU A 39 -15.51 2.26 -5.39
C LEU A 39 -14.14 1.66 -5.72
N GLN A 40 -13.26 2.39 -6.41
CA GLN A 40 -11.90 1.94 -6.68
C GLN A 40 -11.11 1.65 -5.38
N LEU A 41 -11.24 2.53 -4.37
CA LEU A 41 -10.64 2.32 -3.05
C LEU A 41 -11.21 1.10 -2.29
N HIS A 42 -12.37 0.60 -2.71
CA HIS A 42 -13.03 -0.59 -2.15
C HIS A 42 -12.85 -1.83 -3.04
N GLY A 43 -11.87 -1.81 -3.96
CA GLY A 43 -11.44 -2.99 -4.71
C GLY A 43 -12.20 -3.26 -6.01
N TYR A 44 -13.09 -2.36 -6.44
CA TYR A 44 -13.73 -2.47 -7.76
C TYR A 44 -12.80 -1.93 -8.84
N ARG A 45 -12.78 -2.59 -10.00
CA ARG A 45 -12.14 -2.07 -11.20
C ARG A 45 -13.09 -1.07 -11.86
N ILE A 46 -12.65 0.17 -12.02
CA ILE A 46 -13.44 1.25 -12.61
C ILE A 46 -12.98 1.49 -14.05
N VAL A 47 -13.92 1.41 -14.99
CA VAL A 47 -13.70 1.67 -16.41
C VAL A 47 -14.38 2.98 -16.78
N PRO A 48 -13.63 4.06 -17.07
CA PRO A 48 -14.22 5.33 -17.46
C PRO A 48 -14.87 5.24 -18.84
N VAL A 49 -16.11 5.70 -18.98
CA VAL A 49 -16.77 5.82 -20.29
C VAL A 49 -17.26 7.25 -20.49
N ASN A 50 -16.55 8.01 -21.32
CA ASN A 50 -16.88 9.39 -21.62
C ASN A 50 -16.21 9.84 -22.94
N PRO A 51 -16.99 10.14 -24.01
CA PRO A 51 -16.44 10.60 -25.29
C PRO A 51 -15.51 11.81 -25.18
N ARG A 52 -15.76 12.70 -24.20
CA ARG A 52 -14.94 13.90 -23.98
C ARG A 52 -13.50 13.58 -23.57
N TYR A 53 -13.27 12.43 -22.95
CA TYR A 53 -11.98 12.03 -22.39
C TYR A 53 -11.46 10.75 -23.05
N ALA A 54 -12.02 10.33 -24.19
CA ALA A 54 -11.62 9.09 -24.84
C ALA A 54 -10.10 9.03 -25.10
N GLY A 55 -9.47 7.92 -24.72
CA GLY A 55 -8.02 7.70 -24.82
C GLY A 55 -7.19 8.32 -23.69
N THR A 56 -7.76 9.15 -22.81
CA THR A 56 -7.04 9.72 -21.66
C THR A 56 -7.26 8.89 -20.39
N PRO A 57 -6.27 8.79 -19.50
CA PRO A 57 -6.42 8.07 -18.25
C PRO A 57 -7.25 8.86 -17.23
N ILE A 58 -8.24 8.21 -16.62
CA ILE A 58 -8.97 8.71 -15.45
C ILE A 58 -8.89 7.63 -14.36
N LEU A 59 -8.47 8.01 -13.16
CA LEU A 59 -8.24 7.07 -12.05
C LEU A 59 -7.28 5.91 -12.42
N GLY A 60 -6.32 6.17 -13.30
CA GLY A 60 -5.33 5.17 -13.73
C GLY A 60 -5.80 4.19 -14.81
N GLU A 61 -7.05 4.28 -15.29
CA GLU A 61 -7.61 3.42 -16.35
C GLU A 61 -7.91 4.25 -17.61
N THR A 62 -7.75 3.64 -18.79
CA THR A 62 -8.04 4.27 -20.08
C THR A 62 -9.54 4.58 -20.19
N CYS A 63 -9.88 5.83 -20.51
CA CYS A 63 -11.26 6.21 -20.78
C CYS A 63 -11.68 5.82 -22.20
N TYR A 64 -12.83 5.16 -22.31
CA TYR A 64 -13.42 4.75 -23.59
C TYR A 64 -14.50 5.73 -24.04
N ALA A 65 -14.69 5.86 -25.36
CA ALA A 65 -15.72 6.75 -25.88
C ALA A 65 -17.12 6.17 -25.63
N THR A 66 -17.30 4.89 -25.90
CA THR A 66 -18.56 4.16 -25.73
C THR A 66 -18.34 2.85 -24.97
N LEU A 67 -19.44 2.22 -24.54
CA LEU A 67 -19.38 0.91 -23.91
C LEU A 67 -18.86 -0.18 -24.86
N ALA A 68 -19.14 -0.06 -26.16
CA ALA A 68 -18.72 -1.02 -27.18
C ALA A 68 -17.20 -1.03 -27.42
N ASP A 69 -16.50 0.04 -27.05
CA ASP A 69 -15.04 0.14 -27.23
C ASP A 69 -14.26 -0.60 -26.12
N ILE A 70 -14.94 -1.10 -25.08
CA ILE A 70 -14.30 -1.79 -23.96
C ILE A 70 -13.89 -3.21 -24.39
N PRO A 71 -12.59 -3.57 -24.39
CA PRO A 71 -12.10 -4.82 -24.96
C PRO A 71 -12.19 -6.02 -24.00
N PHE A 72 -12.94 -5.89 -22.90
CA PHE A 72 -13.07 -6.90 -21.85
C PHE A 72 -14.47 -6.85 -21.22
N ALA A 73 -14.83 -7.91 -20.50
CA ALA A 73 -16.14 -8.03 -19.88
C ALA A 73 -16.37 -6.96 -18.79
N VAL A 74 -17.58 -6.42 -18.76
CA VAL A 74 -18.07 -5.46 -17.75
C VAL A 74 -19.18 -6.14 -16.96
N ASP A 75 -19.12 -6.08 -15.63
CA ASP A 75 -20.18 -6.66 -14.79
C ASP A 75 -21.35 -5.70 -14.61
N MET A 76 -21.07 -4.41 -14.39
CA MET A 76 -22.07 -3.39 -14.11
C MET A 76 -21.82 -2.11 -14.90
N VAL A 77 -22.89 -1.53 -15.43
CA VAL A 77 -22.88 -0.21 -16.07
C VAL A 77 -23.50 0.80 -15.09
N ASP A 78 -22.67 1.68 -14.52
CA ASP A 78 -23.07 2.72 -13.56
C ASP A 78 -23.19 4.08 -14.26
N VAL A 79 -24.38 4.68 -14.25
CA VAL A 79 -24.72 5.77 -15.18
C VAL A 79 -24.90 7.11 -14.48
N PHE A 80 -24.11 8.11 -14.91
CA PHE A 80 -24.16 9.52 -14.48
C PHE A 80 -24.65 10.47 -15.61
N ARG A 81 -25.48 9.95 -16.52
CA ARG A 81 -26.08 10.69 -17.64
C ARG A 81 -27.54 11.03 -17.37
N ARG A 82 -28.10 11.97 -18.12
CA ARG A 82 -29.49 12.41 -17.89
C ARG A 82 -30.47 11.29 -18.26
N GLU A 83 -31.67 11.35 -17.69
CA GLU A 83 -32.73 10.35 -17.91
C GLU A 83 -33.03 10.09 -19.39
N GLU A 84 -32.98 11.14 -20.23
CA GLU A 84 -33.19 11.10 -21.68
C GLU A 84 -32.14 10.24 -22.42
N GLU A 85 -30.94 10.11 -21.86
CA GLU A 85 -29.84 9.34 -22.45
C GLU A 85 -29.86 7.86 -22.01
N MET A 86 -30.76 7.46 -21.11
CA MET A 86 -30.73 6.14 -20.48
C MET A 86 -31.09 4.99 -21.42
N LEU A 87 -32.03 5.18 -22.34
CA LEU A 87 -32.46 4.09 -23.24
C LEU A 87 -31.32 3.61 -24.15
N PRO A 88 -30.60 4.49 -24.88
CA PRO A 88 -29.42 4.09 -25.64
C PRO A 88 -28.31 3.45 -24.80
N ILE A 89 -28.17 3.86 -23.53
CA ILE A 89 -27.17 3.29 -22.61
C ILE A 89 -27.59 1.88 -22.17
N ALA A 90 -28.88 1.64 -21.93
CA ALA A 90 -29.40 0.32 -21.61
C ALA A 90 -29.20 -0.66 -22.76
N GLU A 91 -29.47 -0.24 -24.00
CA GLU A 91 -29.21 -1.04 -25.21
C GLU A 91 -27.72 -1.41 -25.32
N GLN A 92 -26.82 -0.47 -25.05
CA GLN A 92 -25.38 -0.73 -25.03
C GLN A 92 -24.98 -1.68 -23.89
N ALA A 93 -25.54 -1.52 -22.69
CA ALA A 93 -25.28 -2.41 -21.56
C ALA A 93 -25.68 -3.86 -21.88
N ILE A 94 -26.80 -4.04 -22.57
CA ILE A 94 -27.26 -5.35 -23.08
C ILE A 94 -26.29 -5.88 -24.15
N ALA A 95 -25.90 -5.05 -25.11
CA ALA A 95 -25.02 -5.45 -26.21
C ALA A 95 -23.64 -5.93 -25.74
N ILE A 96 -23.09 -5.34 -24.68
CA ILE A 96 -21.81 -5.77 -24.09
C ILE A 96 -21.95 -6.95 -23.12
N GLY A 97 -23.17 -7.43 -22.86
CA GLY A 97 -23.43 -8.53 -21.94
C GLY A 97 -23.18 -8.19 -20.47
N ALA A 98 -23.43 -6.93 -20.07
CA ALA A 98 -23.36 -6.56 -18.67
C ALA A 98 -24.39 -7.35 -17.84
N LYS A 99 -24.14 -7.51 -16.54
CA LYS A 99 -25.04 -8.21 -15.61
C LYS A 99 -26.03 -7.26 -14.94
N CYS A 100 -25.65 -5.98 -14.80
CA CYS A 100 -26.45 -4.97 -14.12
C CYS A 100 -26.40 -3.62 -14.82
N LEU A 101 -27.56 -2.98 -14.96
CA LEU A 101 -27.70 -1.55 -15.28
C LEU A 101 -28.02 -0.79 -13.99
N TRP A 102 -27.17 0.17 -13.62
CA TRP A 102 -27.32 0.97 -12.40
C TRP A 102 -27.47 2.45 -12.74
N GLN A 103 -28.65 3.01 -12.49
CA GLN A 103 -28.94 4.43 -12.67
C GLN A 103 -28.68 5.17 -11.35
N GLN A 104 -27.76 6.16 -11.37
CA GLN A 104 -27.35 6.87 -10.15
C GLN A 104 -28.48 7.66 -9.49
N LEU A 105 -28.22 8.11 -8.26
CA LEU A 105 -29.16 8.94 -7.51
C LEU A 105 -29.55 10.19 -8.31
N GLY A 106 -30.86 10.41 -8.44
CA GLY A 106 -31.45 11.47 -9.25
C GLY A 106 -31.75 11.08 -10.71
N ILE A 107 -31.47 9.83 -11.12
CA ILE A 107 -31.76 9.31 -12.46
C ILE A 107 -32.74 8.13 -12.33
N ALA A 108 -33.88 8.20 -13.01
CA ALA A 108 -34.93 7.20 -12.92
C ALA A 108 -35.66 7.03 -14.25
N ASN A 109 -35.13 6.20 -15.15
CA ASN A 109 -35.81 5.82 -16.40
C ASN A 109 -36.36 4.40 -16.29
N LEU A 110 -37.67 4.27 -16.01
CA LEU A 110 -38.33 2.96 -15.84
C LEU A 110 -38.41 2.15 -17.14
N GLN A 111 -38.36 2.82 -18.29
CA GLN A 111 -38.35 2.13 -19.58
C GLN A 111 -37.01 1.43 -19.82
N ALA A 112 -35.90 2.09 -19.46
CA ALA A 112 -34.57 1.49 -19.47
C ALA A 112 -34.46 0.30 -18.51
N ASP A 113 -35.07 0.40 -17.31
CA ASP A 113 -35.13 -0.73 -16.36
C ASP A 113 -35.92 -1.92 -16.92
N ALA A 114 -37.07 -1.66 -17.58
CA ALA A 114 -37.87 -2.71 -18.19
C ALA A 114 -37.12 -3.41 -19.33
N LEU A 115 -36.38 -2.63 -20.13
CA LEU A 115 -35.54 -3.14 -21.21
C LEU A 115 -34.40 -4.02 -20.68
N ALA A 116 -33.68 -3.56 -19.65
CA ALA A 116 -32.60 -4.30 -19.00
C ALA A 116 -33.11 -5.64 -18.43
N HIS A 117 -34.22 -5.62 -17.68
CA HIS A 117 -34.82 -6.84 -17.13
C HIS A 117 -35.29 -7.82 -18.22
N ALA A 118 -35.90 -7.32 -19.30
CA ALA A 118 -36.33 -8.18 -20.40
C ALA A 118 -35.16 -8.90 -21.09
N ALA A 119 -33.96 -8.30 -21.05
CA ALA A 119 -32.72 -8.89 -21.55
C ALA A 119 -31.95 -9.72 -20.48
N GLY A 120 -32.47 -9.83 -19.26
CA GLY A 120 -31.90 -10.64 -18.18
C GLY A 120 -30.89 -9.91 -17.28
N LEU A 121 -30.77 -8.59 -17.38
CA LEU A 121 -29.95 -7.78 -16.48
C LEU A 121 -30.71 -7.47 -15.19
N ASP A 122 -29.97 -7.38 -14.08
CA ASP A 122 -30.45 -6.63 -12.93
C ASP A 122 -30.59 -5.14 -13.30
N ALA A 123 -31.66 -4.46 -12.86
CA ALA A 123 -31.80 -3.02 -13.04
C ALA A 123 -32.07 -2.31 -11.71
N VAL A 124 -31.23 -1.34 -11.38
CA VAL A 124 -31.32 -0.51 -10.18
C VAL A 124 -31.47 0.94 -10.60
N CYS A 125 -32.47 1.65 -10.07
CA CYS A 125 -32.75 3.03 -10.46
C CYS A 125 -32.84 3.98 -9.26
N ASN A 126 -32.40 5.22 -9.45
CA ASN A 126 -32.39 6.29 -8.46
C ASN A 126 -31.62 5.93 -7.17
N ARG A 127 -30.45 5.33 -7.32
CA ARG A 127 -29.63 4.86 -6.18
C ARG A 127 -28.17 5.21 -6.40
N CYS A 128 -27.46 5.62 -5.36
CA CYS A 128 -26.02 5.87 -5.47
C CYS A 128 -25.24 4.63 -5.05
N THR A 129 -24.43 4.09 -5.97
CA THR A 129 -23.51 2.97 -5.71
C THR A 129 -22.62 3.22 -4.50
N LYS A 130 -22.03 4.42 -4.34
CA LYS A 130 -21.24 4.77 -3.13
C LYS A 130 -22.06 4.69 -1.84
N ILE A 131 -23.26 5.27 -1.81
CA ILE A 131 -24.11 5.30 -0.60
C ILE A 131 -24.56 3.89 -0.25
N ASP A 132 -25.01 3.12 -1.24
CA ASP A 132 -25.47 1.75 -1.01
C ASP A 132 -24.35 0.81 -0.66
N HIS A 133 -23.19 0.94 -1.30
CA HIS A 133 -21.99 0.24 -0.87
C HIS A 133 -21.64 0.58 0.58
N ALA A 134 -21.53 1.87 0.93
CA ALA A 134 -21.21 2.30 2.29
C ALA A 134 -22.22 1.80 3.34
N ARG A 135 -23.48 1.63 2.96
CA ARG A 135 -24.55 1.17 3.85
C ARG A 135 -24.62 -0.35 3.97
N LEU A 136 -24.55 -1.06 2.85
CA LEU A 136 -24.86 -2.50 2.72
C LEU A 136 -23.63 -3.38 2.82
N MET A 137 -22.45 -2.83 2.50
CA MET A 137 -21.17 -3.53 2.47
C MET A 137 -20.35 -3.25 3.73
N LYS A 138 -20.98 -2.71 4.80
CA LYS A 138 -20.33 -2.56 6.12
C LYS A 138 -19.76 -3.88 6.65
N ASP A 139 -20.33 -5.02 6.24
CA ASP A 139 -19.87 -6.37 6.59
C ASP A 139 -19.20 -7.13 5.42
N ALA A 140 -19.11 -6.53 4.22
CA ALA A 140 -18.36 -7.13 3.11
C ALA A 140 -16.92 -6.62 3.21
N THR A 141 -16.01 -7.53 3.48
CA THR A 141 -14.66 -7.32 3.99
C THR A 141 -13.79 -6.38 3.13
N LEU A 142 -13.84 -5.08 3.42
CA LEU A 142 -12.58 -4.31 3.51
C LEU A 142 -11.69 -5.03 4.53
N PRO A 143 -10.38 -5.16 4.31
CA PRO A 143 -9.52 -5.77 5.31
C PRO A 143 -9.66 -4.96 6.62
N THR A 144 -10.29 -5.60 7.60
CA THR A 144 -10.69 -5.01 8.89
C THR A 144 -9.57 -5.34 9.87
N GLY A 145 -8.62 -4.42 9.98
CA GLY A 145 -7.47 -4.58 10.86
C GLY A 145 -6.69 -3.29 10.97
N VAL A 146 -5.95 -3.14 12.08
CA VAL A 146 -5.00 -2.04 12.28
C VAL A 146 -3.80 -2.13 11.32
N LEU A 147 -3.60 -3.30 10.71
CA LEU A 147 -2.60 -3.59 9.69
C LEU A 147 -3.28 -4.36 8.55
N LEU A 148 -3.05 -3.94 7.30
CA LEU A 148 -3.50 -4.67 6.11
C LEU A 148 -2.31 -5.41 5.51
N GLN A 149 -2.59 -6.58 4.94
CA GLN A 149 -1.59 -7.39 4.27
C GLN A 149 -2.10 -7.79 2.90
N THR A 150 -1.32 -7.53 1.87
CA THR A 150 -1.55 -8.05 0.52
C THR A 150 -0.31 -8.76 0.02
N ARG A 151 -0.50 -9.69 -0.91
CA ARG A 151 0.59 -10.44 -1.53
C ARG A 151 0.31 -10.61 -3.01
N ASP A 152 1.31 -10.37 -3.84
CA ASP A 152 1.23 -10.65 -5.27
C ASP A 152 1.81 -12.03 -5.63
N ALA A 153 1.61 -12.43 -6.88
CA ALA A 153 2.10 -13.71 -7.41
C ALA A 153 3.64 -13.81 -7.45
N ARG A 154 4.36 -12.68 -7.31
CA ARG A 154 5.82 -12.61 -7.34
C ARG A 154 6.45 -12.84 -5.97
N GLY A 155 5.63 -12.97 -4.92
CA GLY A 155 6.10 -13.10 -3.54
C GLY A 155 6.42 -11.77 -2.87
N VAL A 156 5.93 -10.64 -3.41
CA VAL A 156 6.02 -9.34 -2.75
C VAL A 156 4.85 -9.21 -1.78
N VAL A 157 5.15 -8.91 -0.52
CA VAL A 157 4.15 -8.69 0.53
C VAL A 157 4.12 -7.23 0.93
N THR A 158 2.95 -6.60 0.86
CA THR A 158 2.76 -5.24 1.37
C THR A 158 2.05 -5.28 2.71
N LEU A 159 2.70 -4.73 3.74
CA LEU A 159 2.12 -4.48 5.06
C LEU A 159 1.76 -2.99 5.13
N ALA A 160 0.47 -2.67 5.16
CA ALA A 160 -0.01 -1.29 5.21
C ALA A 160 -0.58 -0.94 6.58
N LEU A 161 0.03 0.02 7.28
CA LEU A 161 -0.51 0.59 8.52
C LEU A 161 -1.89 1.18 8.23
N ASN A 162 -2.91 0.82 9.02
CA ASN A 162 -4.30 1.18 8.73
C ASN A 162 -5.03 1.74 9.95
N ARG A 163 -4.47 2.85 10.46
CA ARG A 163 -5.14 3.75 11.40
C ARG A 163 -5.03 5.20 10.88
N PRO A 164 -5.49 5.49 9.64
CA PRO A 164 -5.29 6.81 9.00
C PRO A 164 -5.86 7.98 9.82
N GLN A 165 -6.96 7.75 10.54
CA GLN A 165 -7.60 8.71 11.45
C GLN A 165 -6.73 9.08 12.66
N ALA A 166 -5.80 8.22 13.03
CA ALA A 166 -4.83 8.41 14.11
C ALA A 166 -3.41 8.63 13.56
N PHE A 167 -3.27 9.03 12.28
CA PHE A 167 -1.98 9.20 11.61
C PHE A 167 -1.08 7.96 11.72
N ASN A 168 -1.70 6.77 11.73
CA ASN A 168 -1.04 5.49 11.89
C ASN A 168 -0.16 5.39 13.14
N ALA A 169 -0.57 6.05 14.24
CA ALA A 169 0.13 5.92 15.51
C ALA A 169 0.19 4.45 15.98
N LEU A 170 1.34 4.06 16.52
CA LEU A 170 1.68 2.74 17.03
C LEU A 170 1.05 2.55 18.41
N ASN A 171 -0.18 2.05 18.40
CA ASN A 171 -0.81 1.49 19.59
C ASN A 171 -0.39 0.02 19.78
N GLU A 172 -0.66 -0.55 20.95
CA GLU A 172 -0.31 -1.93 21.30
C GLU A 172 -0.83 -2.95 20.27
N ALA A 173 -2.06 -2.75 19.77
CA ALA A 173 -2.66 -3.62 18.77
C ALA A 173 -1.90 -3.59 17.43
N LEU A 174 -1.46 -2.41 16.98
CA LEU A 174 -0.69 -2.29 15.74
C LEU A 174 0.73 -2.85 15.91
N LEU A 175 1.36 -2.63 17.06
CA LEU A 175 2.66 -3.25 17.38
C LEU A 175 2.57 -4.79 17.37
N ALA A 176 1.52 -5.35 17.98
CA ALA A 176 1.28 -6.79 17.97
C ALA A 176 1.01 -7.33 16.56
N ALA A 177 0.16 -6.66 15.78
CA ALA A 177 -0.16 -7.08 14.41
C ALA A 177 1.07 -7.05 13.49
N LEU A 178 1.94 -6.03 13.63
CA LEU A 178 3.20 -5.96 12.90
C LEU A 178 4.14 -7.11 13.30
N GLN A 179 4.30 -7.36 14.60
CA GLN A 179 5.13 -8.45 15.10
C GLN A 179 4.66 -9.81 14.56
N GLU A 180 3.36 -10.11 14.68
CA GLU A 180 2.78 -11.36 14.19
C GLU A 180 2.94 -11.52 12.67
N ALA A 181 2.73 -10.43 11.91
CA ALA A 181 2.96 -10.47 10.47
C ALA A 181 4.43 -10.74 10.13
N LEU A 182 5.37 -10.07 10.79
CA LEU A 182 6.80 -10.27 10.58
C LEU A 182 7.24 -11.69 10.94
N ASP A 183 6.73 -12.25 12.04
CA ASP A 183 7.04 -13.63 12.46
C ASP A 183 6.53 -14.66 11.44
N ARG A 184 5.30 -14.47 10.93
CA ARG A 184 4.76 -15.31 9.84
C ARG A 184 5.59 -15.20 8.57
N LEU A 185 6.01 -13.99 8.19
CA LEU A 185 6.83 -13.78 6.99
C LEU A 185 8.25 -14.32 7.14
N ALA A 186 8.80 -14.36 8.36
CA ALA A 186 10.10 -14.95 8.62
C ALA A 186 10.13 -16.47 8.37
N ALA A 187 8.99 -17.14 8.60
CA ALA A 187 8.82 -18.57 8.37
C ALA A 187 8.41 -18.94 6.93
N ASP A 188 8.05 -17.96 6.09
CA ASP A 188 7.59 -18.18 4.73
C ASP A 188 8.76 -18.08 3.72
N ASP A 189 9.15 -19.23 3.15
CA ASP A 189 10.24 -19.33 2.19
C ASP A 189 9.88 -18.80 0.79
N THR A 190 8.60 -18.51 0.55
CA THR A 190 8.09 -18.02 -0.73
C THR A 190 8.04 -16.49 -0.81
N VAL A 191 8.22 -15.78 0.32
CA VAL A 191 8.32 -14.31 0.33
C VAL A 191 9.66 -13.88 -0.27
N ARG A 192 9.63 -12.80 -1.04
CA ARG A 192 10.80 -12.24 -1.75
C ARG A 192 11.18 -10.84 -1.31
N VAL A 193 10.20 -9.98 -1.07
CA VAL A 193 10.38 -8.58 -0.64
C VAL A 193 9.17 -8.19 0.21
N VAL A 194 9.39 -7.36 1.24
CA VAL A 194 8.31 -6.73 2.00
C VAL A 194 8.28 -5.23 1.75
N VAL A 195 7.09 -4.67 1.52
CA VAL A 195 6.87 -3.23 1.48
C VAL A 195 6.09 -2.82 2.73
N LEU A 196 6.68 -1.98 3.57
CA LEU A 196 5.98 -1.34 4.68
C LEU A 196 5.38 -0.02 4.18
N ALA A 197 4.06 0.01 4.05
CA ALA A 197 3.28 1.13 3.57
C ALA A 197 2.32 1.64 4.65
N ALA A 198 1.54 2.67 4.33
CA ALA A 198 0.57 3.24 5.23
C ALA A 198 -0.66 3.77 4.47
N GLN A 199 -1.84 3.68 5.09
CA GLN A 199 -3.08 4.27 4.60
C GLN A 199 -3.21 5.73 5.04
N GLY A 200 -3.86 6.54 4.22
CA GLY A 200 -4.10 7.96 4.50
C GLY A 200 -2.88 8.86 4.30
N LYS A 201 -2.92 10.06 4.88
CA LYS A 201 -2.01 11.17 4.58
C LYS A 201 -0.66 11.16 5.32
N ALA A 202 -0.51 10.30 6.33
CA ALA A 202 0.72 10.20 7.12
C ALA A 202 1.26 8.78 7.05
N PHE A 203 2.58 8.64 7.11
CA PHE A 203 3.19 7.32 7.23
C PHE A 203 2.96 6.77 8.64
N CYS A 204 3.51 7.43 9.66
CA CYS A 204 3.34 7.03 11.06
C CYS A 204 3.72 8.16 12.02
N ALA A 205 2.83 8.50 12.96
CA ALA A 205 3.08 9.55 13.95
C ALA A 205 3.97 9.14 15.14
N GLY A 206 4.34 7.86 15.25
CA GLY A 206 5.02 7.30 16.41
C GLY A 206 4.04 6.66 17.38
N HIS A 207 4.35 6.59 18.66
CA HIS A 207 3.44 5.95 19.64
C HIS A 207 2.10 6.66 19.77
N ASP A 208 1.05 5.88 20.07
CA ASP A 208 -0.26 6.43 20.40
C ASP A 208 -0.24 7.08 21.80
N LEU A 209 -0.03 8.40 21.84
CA LEU A 209 0.11 9.15 23.09
C LEU A 209 -1.15 9.09 23.97
N LYS A 210 -2.34 8.89 23.38
CA LYS A 210 -3.59 8.75 24.14
C LYS A 210 -3.59 7.43 24.92
N GLU A 211 -3.20 6.35 24.26
CA GLU A 211 -3.05 5.02 24.90
C GLU A 211 -1.93 5.05 25.95
N MET A 212 -0.78 5.65 25.62
CA MET A 212 0.33 5.79 26.57
C MET A 212 -0.03 6.53 27.86
N ARG A 213 -0.92 7.52 27.80
CA ARG A 213 -1.25 8.38 28.94
C ARG A 213 -2.39 7.84 29.80
N ALA A 214 -3.14 6.84 29.32
CA ALA A 214 -4.32 6.30 29.98
C ALA A 214 -4.02 5.67 31.35
N ALA A 215 -2.91 4.93 31.48
CA ALA A 215 -2.49 4.26 32.71
C ALA A 215 -0.96 4.32 32.91
N PRO A 216 -0.40 5.49 33.29
CA PRO A 216 1.05 5.68 33.35
C PRO A 216 1.67 4.86 34.49
N SER A 217 2.64 4.01 34.16
CA SER A 217 3.55 3.37 35.13
C SER A 217 4.86 3.02 34.45
N LEU A 218 5.95 2.95 35.22
CA LEU A 218 7.26 2.55 34.69
C LEU A 218 7.20 1.18 34.00
N ALA A 219 6.61 0.19 34.66
CA ALA A 219 6.47 -1.16 34.14
C ALA A 219 5.68 -1.22 32.82
N TYR A 220 4.63 -0.41 32.68
CA TYR A 220 3.89 -0.31 31.43
C TYR A 220 4.76 0.24 30.29
N TYR A 221 5.50 1.33 30.53
CA TYR A 221 6.37 1.94 29.52
C TYR A 221 7.54 1.03 29.13
N GLU A 222 8.16 0.34 30.09
CA GLU A 222 9.20 -0.64 29.80
C GLU A 222 8.68 -1.77 28.90
N LYS A 223 7.49 -2.30 29.20
CA LYS A 223 6.83 -3.31 28.36
C LYS A 223 6.52 -2.78 26.96
N LEU A 224 5.91 -1.61 26.85
CA LEU A 224 5.52 -1.00 25.58
C LEU A 224 6.74 -0.72 24.68
N PHE A 225 7.79 -0.09 25.24
CA PHE A 225 9.00 0.21 24.49
C PHE A 225 9.81 -1.06 24.17
N GLY A 226 9.76 -2.07 25.04
CA GLY A 226 10.30 -3.41 24.78
C GLY A 226 9.62 -4.08 23.58
N GLN A 227 8.28 -4.09 23.55
CA GLN A 227 7.50 -4.61 22.43
C GLN A 227 7.82 -3.88 21.11
N CYS A 228 7.88 -2.54 21.15
CA CYS A 228 8.25 -1.73 20.00
C CYS A 228 9.66 -2.09 19.50
N SER A 229 10.64 -2.19 20.41
CA SER A 229 12.03 -2.54 20.07
C SER A 229 12.14 -3.95 19.48
N GLN A 230 11.38 -4.92 19.99
CA GLN A 230 11.33 -6.28 19.44
C GLN A 230 10.84 -6.27 17.99
N MET A 231 9.74 -5.57 17.71
CA MET A 231 9.18 -5.44 16.36
C MET A 231 10.17 -4.76 15.40
N MET A 232 10.84 -3.71 15.84
CA MET A 232 11.88 -3.02 15.05
C MET A 232 13.04 -3.96 14.70
N LEU A 233 13.50 -4.78 15.65
CA LEU A 233 14.54 -5.77 15.40
C LEU A 233 14.08 -6.90 14.48
N ALA A 234 12.79 -7.27 14.51
CA ALA A 234 12.22 -8.27 13.62
C ALA A 234 12.28 -7.83 12.15
N ILE A 235 12.04 -6.55 11.84
CA ILE A 235 12.21 -5.98 10.49
C ILE A 235 13.63 -6.23 9.96
N ARG A 236 14.64 -5.88 10.77
CA ARG A 236 16.07 -6.03 10.43
C ARG A 236 16.48 -7.50 10.28
N ARG A 237 15.86 -8.42 11.04
CA ARG A 237 16.18 -9.86 11.03
C ARG A 237 15.45 -10.65 9.94
N LEU A 238 14.44 -10.07 9.29
CA LEU A 238 13.67 -10.76 8.27
C LEU A 238 14.58 -11.27 7.14
N PRO A 239 14.44 -12.52 6.64
CA PRO A 239 15.32 -13.10 5.63
C PRO A 239 15.06 -12.56 4.21
N VAL A 240 14.34 -11.45 4.08
CA VAL A 240 14.07 -10.74 2.82
C VAL A 240 14.20 -9.23 3.05
N PRO A 241 14.50 -8.45 1.99
CA PRO A 241 14.53 -7.00 2.08
C PRO A 241 13.16 -6.40 2.42
N VAL A 242 13.17 -5.31 3.19
CA VAL A 242 12.02 -4.51 3.61
C VAL A 242 12.20 -3.08 3.14
N ILE A 243 11.24 -2.57 2.35
CA ILE A 243 11.22 -1.20 1.83
C ILE A 243 10.16 -0.39 2.58
N ALA A 244 10.52 0.75 3.17
CA ALA A 244 9.53 1.73 3.59
C ALA A 244 9.04 2.56 2.39
N ARG A 245 7.72 2.57 2.15
CA ARG A 245 7.05 3.46 1.20
C ARG A 245 6.42 4.63 1.97
N VAL A 246 7.06 5.79 1.94
CA VAL A 246 6.74 6.93 2.83
C VAL A 246 6.04 8.04 2.05
N GLN A 247 4.70 8.03 2.07
CA GLN A 247 3.88 9.04 1.36
C GLN A 247 3.63 10.32 2.15
N GLY A 248 4.10 10.42 3.39
CA GLY A 248 3.78 11.53 4.27
C GLY A 248 4.59 11.50 5.57
N MET A 249 4.13 12.26 6.56
CA MET A 249 4.86 12.47 7.82
C MET A 249 5.24 11.15 8.53
N ALA A 250 6.51 11.07 8.96
CA ALA A 250 7.07 10.01 9.80
C ALA A 250 7.77 10.61 11.02
N THR A 251 7.19 10.49 12.22
CA THR A 251 7.68 11.15 13.45
C THR A 251 7.97 10.18 14.58
N ALA A 252 8.97 10.49 15.42
CA ALA A 252 9.35 9.68 16.58
C ALA A 252 9.53 8.20 16.21
N ALA A 253 8.74 7.27 16.77
CA ALA A 253 8.79 5.86 16.42
C ALA A 253 8.38 5.56 14.96
N GLY A 254 7.65 6.46 14.29
CA GLY A 254 7.39 6.38 12.85
C GLY A 254 8.63 6.68 12.01
N CYS A 255 9.47 7.62 12.45
CA CYS A 255 10.78 7.86 11.84
C CYS A 255 11.74 6.69 12.13
N GLN A 256 11.66 6.12 13.34
CA GLN A 256 12.39 4.89 13.70
C GLN A 256 12.01 3.71 12.78
N LEU A 257 10.72 3.52 12.46
CA LEU A 257 10.29 2.49 11.52
C LEU A 257 10.99 2.61 10.17
N VAL A 258 11.06 3.83 9.62
CA VAL A 258 11.75 4.10 8.35
C VAL A 258 13.23 3.74 8.45
N ALA A 259 13.90 4.19 9.51
CA ALA A 259 15.33 3.94 9.74
C ALA A 259 15.67 2.46 10.04
N MET A 260 14.67 1.63 10.37
CA MET A 260 14.83 0.20 10.63
C MET A 260 14.53 -0.68 9.40
N CYS A 261 13.84 -0.15 8.39
CA CYS A 261 13.74 -0.80 7.08
C CYS A 261 15.12 -0.82 6.39
N ASP A 262 15.33 -1.79 5.51
CA ASP A 262 16.61 -1.91 4.78
C ASP A 262 16.75 -0.81 3.73
N LEU A 263 15.63 -0.42 3.13
CA LEU A 263 15.53 0.65 2.14
C LEU A 263 14.30 1.53 2.41
N ALA A 264 14.33 2.76 1.92
CA ALA A 264 13.19 3.67 2.00
C ALA A 264 13.08 4.56 0.76
N VAL A 265 11.85 4.70 0.27
CA VAL A 265 11.47 5.65 -0.79
C VAL A 265 10.40 6.57 -0.23
N ALA A 266 10.60 7.88 -0.40
CA ALA A 266 9.68 8.89 0.11
C ALA A 266 9.17 9.81 -0.99
N ALA A 267 7.92 10.23 -0.87
CA ALA A 267 7.37 11.35 -1.63
C ALA A 267 8.03 12.67 -1.22
N ASP A 268 8.13 13.64 -2.12
CA ASP A 268 8.66 14.99 -1.85
C ASP A 268 7.87 15.71 -0.73
N SER A 269 6.59 15.39 -0.58
CA SER A 269 5.75 15.88 0.52
C SER A 269 6.04 15.25 1.89
N ALA A 270 6.78 14.15 1.96
CA ALA A 270 7.12 13.49 3.21
C ALA A 270 8.05 14.35 4.09
N ARG A 271 7.88 14.22 5.40
CA ARG A 271 8.65 14.94 6.43
C ARG A 271 9.03 14.00 7.56
N PHE A 272 10.23 14.15 8.08
CA PHE A 272 10.81 13.26 9.09
C PHE A 272 11.23 14.06 10.32
N ALA A 273 10.92 13.57 11.53
CA ALA A 273 11.34 14.21 12.77
C ALA A 273 11.43 13.22 13.94
N THR A 274 12.24 13.54 14.94
CA THR A 274 12.22 12.92 16.27
C THR A 274 11.62 13.87 17.29
N SER A 275 10.35 14.22 17.09
CA SER A 275 9.64 15.30 17.78
C SER A 275 9.22 15.01 19.23
N GLY A 276 9.61 13.88 19.81
CA GLY A 276 9.24 13.53 21.18
C GLY A 276 9.71 14.56 22.22
N VAL A 277 10.87 15.19 21.98
CA VAL A 277 11.45 16.22 22.86
C VAL A 277 10.52 17.43 23.04
N ASN A 278 9.69 17.76 22.04
CA ASN A 278 8.69 18.83 22.11
C ASN A 278 7.59 18.54 23.14
N TYR A 279 7.47 17.29 23.58
CA TYR A 279 6.54 16.83 24.61
C TYR A 279 7.26 16.42 25.91
N GLY A 280 8.53 16.78 26.05
CA GLY A 280 9.36 16.40 27.21
C GLY A 280 9.81 14.94 27.21
N LEU A 281 9.66 14.21 26.10
CA LEU A 281 10.05 12.80 25.98
C LEU A 281 11.11 12.63 24.90
N PHE A 282 12.39 12.66 25.30
CA PHE A 282 13.49 12.43 24.37
C PHE A 282 13.31 11.10 23.63
N CYS A 283 13.48 11.12 22.30
CA CYS A 283 13.31 9.96 21.42
C CYS A 283 14.47 8.95 21.56
N ALA A 284 14.66 8.37 22.75
CA ALA A 284 15.78 7.48 23.06
C ALA A 284 15.80 6.21 22.18
N THR A 285 14.66 5.53 22.01
CA THR A 285 14.59 4.34 21.14
C THR A 285 14.69 4.70 19.64
N PRO A 286 14.06 5.78 19.12
CA PRO A 286 14.38 6.26 17.77
C PRO A 286 15.84 6.64 17.55
N ALA A 287 16.52 7.20 18.56
CA ALA A 287 17.93 7.59 18.46
C ALA A 287 18.83 6.43 18.06
N VAL A 288 18.52 5.21 18.52
CA VAL A 288 19.26 3.98 18.19
C VAL A 288 19.27 3.74 16.67
N ALA A 289 18.13 3.90 16.01
CA ALA A 289 18.01 3.69 14.56
C ALA A 289 18.56 4.88 13.77
N LEU A 290 18.22 6.11 14.18
CA LEU A 290 18.67 7.32 13.49
C LEU A 290 20.20 7.43 13.50
N SER A 291 20.86 7.16 14.62
CA SER A 291 22.32 7.27 14.72
C SER A 291 23.09 6.19 13.93
N ARG A 292 22.38 5.20 13.38
CA ARG A 292 22.94 4.16 12.49
C ARG A 292 22.74 4.46 11.01
N ASN A 293 21.87 5.42 10.69
CA ASN A 293 21.61 5.87 9.32
C ASN A 293 22.26 7.24 9.05
N LEU A 294 22.16 8.15 10.02
CA LEU A 294 22.61 9.52 9.93
C LEU A 294 23.99 9.72 10.56
N GLY A 295 24.72 10.71 10.05
CA GLY A 295 25.91 11.24 10.73
C GLY A 295 25.57 11.78 12.13
N ARG A 296 26.50 11.64 13.09
CA ARG A 296 26.26 11.95 14.51
C ARG A 296 25.65 13.33 14.77
N LYS A 297 26.11 14.37 14.07
CA LYS A 297 25.61 15.74 14.24
C LYS A 297 24.17 15.91 13.73
N ALA A 298 23.87 15.41 12.55
CA ALA A 298 22.52 15.45 11.98
C ALA A 298 21.52 14.65 12.84
N ALA A 299 21.92 13.45 13.29
CA ALA A 299 21.11 12.66 14.20
C ALA A 299 20.84 13.41 15.52
N PHE A 300 21.89 13.97 16.14
CA PHE A 300 21.74 14.69 17.40
C PHE A 300 20.85 15.92 17.23
N GLU A 301 21.07 16.75 16.22
CA GLU A 301 20.25 17.93 15.93
C GLU A 301 18.75 17.59 15.88
N MET A 302 18.36 16.60 15.07
CA MET A 302 16.97 16.14 15.01
C MET A 302 16.42 15.68 16.38
N LEU A 303 17.26 15.03 17.20
CA LEU A 303 16.86 14.47 18.49
C LEU A 303 16.66 15.54 19.58
N VAL A 304 17.48 16.59 19.60
CA VAL A 304 17.38 17.69 20.59
C VAL A 304 16.42 18.78 20.16
N THR A 305 16.31 19.11 18.87
CA THR A 305 15.39 20.17 18.43
C THR A 305 13.99 19.65 18.14
N GLY A 306 13.87 18.38 17.70
CA GLY A 306 12.59 17.82 17.27
C GLY A 306 12.05 18.39 15.96
N ASP A 307 12.88 19.13 15.22
CA ASP A 307 12.50 19.76 13.96
C ASP A 307 12.29 18.75 12.83
N PHE A 308 11.54 19.18 11.82
CA PHE A 308 11.32 18.41 10.61
C PHE A 308 12.44 18.60 9.59
N ILE A 309 12.84 17.51 8.97
CA ILE A 309 13.61 17.51 7.72
C ILE A 309 12.73 17.08 6.54
N THR A 310 13.03 17.59 5.35
CA THR A 310 12.36 17.20 4.10
C THR A 310 12.84 15.84 3.60
N ALA A 311 12.11 15.25 2.64
CA ALA A 311 12.54 14.02 1.98
C ALA A 311 13.91 14.17 1.30
N GLN A 312 14.18 15.30 0.67
CA GLN A 312 15.47 15.55 0.00
C GLN A 312 16.62 15.67 1.01
N GLN A 313 16.39 16.32 2.16
CA GLN A 313 17.36 16.36 3.26
C GLN A 313 17.59 14.96 3.84
N ALA A 314 16.51 14.19 4.06
CA ALA A 314 16.59 12.81 4.55
C ALA A 314 17.40 11.92 3.60
N GLN A 315 17.22 12.06 2.28
CA GLN A 315 18.03 11.35 1.29
C GLN A 315 19.49 11.77 1.35
N ALA A 316 19.76 13.08 1.34
CA ALA A 316 21.13 13.62 1.34
C ALA A 316 21.92 13.21 2.59
N GLN A 317 21.24 13.02 3.73
CA GLN A 317 21.86 12.63 4.99
C GLN A 317 21.91 11.11 5.22
N GLY A 318 21.31 10.30 4.33
CA GLY A 318 21.35 8.84 4.38
C GLY A 318 20.24 8.17 5.19
N LEU A 319 19.18 8.89 5.57
CA LEU A 319 18.00 8.31 6.25
C LEU A 319 17.10 7.52 5.29
N ILE A 320 17.03 7.93 4.03
CA ILE A 320 16.28 7.26 2.97
C ILE A 320 17.12 7.13 1.70
N ASN A 321 16.74 6.24 0.79
CA ASN A 321 17.49 6.02 -0.45
C ASN A 321 17.04 6.96 -1.57
N ARG A 322 15.74 7.23 -1.68
CA ARG A 322 15.16 7.97 -2.81
C ARG A 322 14.02 8.87 -2.35
N ALA A 323 14.07 10.14 -2.73
CA ALA A 323 13.01 11.13 -2.65
C ALA A 323 12.54 11.44 -4.08
N VAL A 324 11.24 11.29 -4.33
CA VAL A 324 10.64 11.44 -5.67
C VAL A 324 9.35 12.26 -5.61
N PRO A 325 8.90 12.85 -6.74
CA PRO A 325 7.58 13.44 -6.82
C PRO A 325 6.48 12.49 -6.33
N ASP A 326 5.46 13.05 -5.66
CA ASP A 326 4.40 12.27 -5.00
C ASP A 326 3.71 11.26 -5.93
N ASP A 327 3.55 11.59 -7.21
CA ASP A 327 2.93 10.75 -8.24
C ASP A 327 3.86 9.64 -8.78
N GLN A 328 5.16 9.69 -8.46
CA GLN A 328 6.17 8.70 -8.85
C GLN A 328 6.52 7.71 -7.74
N LEU A 329 6.02 7.91 -6.51
CA LEU A 329 6.36 7.11 -5.34
C LEU A 329 6.19 5.59 -5.59
N ASP A 330 5.05 5.19 -6.17
CA ASP A 330 4.78 3.77 -6.43
C ASP A 330 5.69 3.17 -7.51
N ALA A 331 5.92 3.91 -8.59
CA ALA A 331 6.81 3.48 -9.66
C ALA A 331 8.24 3.28 -9.15
N GLU A 332 8.71 4.16 -8.27
CA GLU A 332 10.05 4.11 -7.73
C GLU A 332 10.25 2.94 -6.74
N VAL A 333 9.25 2.64 -5.93
CA VAL A 333 9.24 1.43 -5.08
C VAL A 333 9.27 0.17 -5.95
N GLU A 334 8.47 0.13 -7.01
CA GLU A 334 8.43 -1.01 -7.95
C GLU A 334 9.78 -1.22 -8.66
N GLN A 335 10.53 -0.16 -9.01
CA GLN A 335 11.87 -0.31 -9.57
C GLN A 335 12.85 -1.03 -8.61
N LEU A 336 12.80 -0.71 -7.31
CA LEU A 336 13.61 -1.39 -6.30
C LEU A 336 13.17 -2.85 -6.14
N ILE A 337 11.87 -3.11 -6.10
CA ILE A 337 11.29 -4.46 -6.05
C ILE A 337 11.79 -5.27 -7.24
N HIS A 338 11.65 -4.76 -8.46
CA HIS A 338 12.08 -5.43 -9.68
C HIS A 338 13.57 -5.80 -9.63
N SER A 339 14.41 -4.87 -9.17
CA SER A 339 15.85 -5.08 -9.04
C SER A 339 16.20 -6.25 -8.10
N MET A 340 15.44 -6.41 -7.02
CA MET A 340 15.62 -7.50 -6.04
C MET A 340 15.01 -8.82 -6.51
N LEU A 341 13.85 -8.79 -7.16
CA LEU A 341 13.21 -9.98 -7.71
C LEU A 341 14.07 -10.67 -8.78
N ALA A 342 14.90 -9.91 -9.48
CA ALA A 342 15.88 -10.42 -10.45
C ALA A 342 17.08 -11.15 -9.82
N LYS A 343 17.16 -11.29 -8.49
CA LYS A 343 18.28 -11.94 -7.78
C LYS A 343 17.80 -13.18 -7.01
N PRO A 344 18.66 -14.20 -6.82
CA PRO A 344 18.32 -15.37 -6.01
C PRO A 344 17.95 -14.96 -4.58
N ARG A 345 16.82 -15.48 -4.07
CA ARG A 345 16.33 -15.20 -2.71
C ARG A 345 17.39 -15.55 -1.65
N VAL A 346 18.02 -16.71 -1.80
CA VAL A 346 19.05 -17.21 -0.87
C VAL A 346 20.23 -16.27 -0.73
N ALA A 347 20.72 -15.70 -1.85
CA ALA A 347 21.83 -14.74 -1.84
C ALA A 347 21.44 -13.44 -1.11
N LEU A 348 20.23 -12.92 -1.34
CA LEU A 348 19.74 -11.72 -0.64
C LEU A 348 19.54 -11.98 0.86
N ALA A 349 19.02 -13.15 1.23
CA ALA A 349 18.81 -13.54 2.63
C ALA A 349 20.14 -13.63 3.39
N MET A 350 21.11 -14.37 2.83
CA MET A 350 22.46 -14.52 3.40
C MET A 350 23.18 -13.16 3.47
N GLY A 351 23.10 -12.37 2.40
CA GLY A 351 23.70 -11.04 2.31
C GLY A 351 23.14 -10.08 3.35
N LYS A 352 21.81 -9.99 3.50
CA LYS A 352 21.17 -9.14 4.52
C LYS A 352 21.58 -9.54 5.94
N ALA A 353 21.53 -10.84 6.25
CA ALA A 353 21.90 -11.33 7.57
C ALA A 353 23.37 -11.04 7.91
N LEU A 354 24.28 -11.27 6.96
CA LEU A 354 25.70 -10.92 7.12
C LEU A 354 25.90 -9.42 7.26
N PHE A 355 25.29 -8.61 6.37
CA PHE A 355 25.45 -7.17 6.33
C PHE A 355 25.24 -6.54 7.71
N TYR A 356 24.19 -6.96 8.42
CA TYR A 356 23.91 -6.42 9.74
C TYR A 356 24.76 -7.02 10.86
N ARG A 357 25.12 -8.30 10.79
CA ARG A 357 25.97 -8.95 11.81
C ARG A 357 27.39 -8.41 11.78
N GLN A 358 27.96 -8.22 10.60
CA GLN A 358 29.35 -7.78 10.45
C GLN A 358 29.57 -6.34 10.93
N LEU A 359 28.58 -5.45 10.80
CA LEU A 359 28.66 -4.06 11.28
C LEU A 359 28.85 -3.95 12.79
N GLU A 360 28.49 -5.00 13.54
CA GLU A 360 28.57 -5.03 15.00
C GLU A 360 29.83 -5.76 15.51
N ALA A 361 30.69 -6.21 14.60
CA ALA A 361 31.92 -6.94 14.90
C ALA A 361 33.18 -6.08 14.65
N GLY A 362 34.30 -6.49 15.25
CA GLY A 362 35.61 -5.98 14.86
C GLY A 362 35.98 -6.46 13.45
N VAL A 363 36.82 -5.69 12.75
CA VAL A 363 37.10 -5.90 11.31
C VAL A 363 37.60 -7.31 10.97
N GLU A 364 38.43 -7.93 11.81
CA GLU A 364 38.92 -9.29 11.58
C GLU A 364 37.81 -10.35 11.68
N ALA A 365 36.98 -10.26 12.73
CA ALA A 365 35.82 -11.14 12.91
C ALA A 365 34.77 -10.94 11.81
N ALA A 366 34.58 -9.69 11.37
CA ALA A 366 33.70 -9.35 10.25
C ALA A 366 34.16 -10.01 8.94
N TYR A 367 35.47 -9.98 8.63
CA TYR A 367 36.00 -10.65 7.44
C TYR A 367 35.91 -12.18 7.53
N ALA A 368 36.19 -12.79 8.68
CA ALA A 368 36.08 -14.23 8.86
C ALA A 368 34.64 -14.72 8.60
N ASP A 369 33.66 -14.02 9.13
CA ASP A 369 32.23 -14.31 8.92
C ASP A 369 31.80 -14.06 7.47
N ALA A 370 32.26 -12.96 6.87
CA ALA A 370 31.96 -12.65 5.46
C ALA A 370 32.57 -13.67 4.50
N GLN A 371 33.79 -14.13 4.74
CA GLN A 371 34.46 -15.18 3.96
C GLN A 371 33.66 -16.49 4.01
N GLN A 372 33.28 -16.94 5.20
CA GLN A 372 32.48 -18.14 5.39
C GLN A 372 31.12 -18.01 4.68
N THR A 373 30.42 -16.89 4.87
CA THR A 373 29.12 -16.64 4.24
C THR A 373 29.22 -16.64 2.72
N MET A 374 30.23 -15.98 2.16
CA MET A 374 30.44 -15.91 0.70
C MET A 374 30.80 -17.28 0.12
N ALA A 375 31.63 -18.07 0.80
CA ALA A 375 31.94 -19.45 0.39
C ALA A 375 30.70 -20.35 0.41
N CYS A 376 29.88 -20.28 1.47
CA CYS A 376 28.61 -20.99 1.53
C CYS A 376 27.65 -20.56 0.43
N ASN A 377 27.53 -19.26 0.15
CA ASN A 377 26.65 -18.77 -0.91
C ASN A 377 27.14 -19.23 -2.29
N MET A 378 28.45 -19.27 -2.55
CA MET A 378 29.01 -19.73 -3.82
C MET A 378 28.66 -21.21 -4.12
N MET A 379 28.44 -22.02 -3.09
CA MET A 379 28.01 -23.41 -3.24
C MET A 379 26.51 -23.57 -3.52
N ASP A 380 25.73 -22.49 -3.45
CA ASP A 380 24.31 -22.51 -3.83
C ASP A 380 24.17 -22.67 -5.35
N PRO A 381 23.23 -23.52 -5.84
CA PRO A 381 23.03 -23.72 -7.28
C PRO A 381 22.79 -22.43 -8.07
N ALA A 382 22.10 -21.44 -7.50
CA ALA A 382 21.82 -20.18 -8.17
C ALA A 382 23.10 -19.33 -8.30
N ALA A 383 24.03 -19.40 -7.34
CA ALA A 383 25.32 -18.73 -7.47
C ALA A 383 26.18 -19.36 -8.57
N LEU A 384 26.26 -20.70 -8.60
CA LEU A 384 26.99 -21.44 -9.65
C LEU A 384 26.44 -21.13 -11.05
N GLU A 385 25.12 -21.14 -11.21
CA GLU A 385 24.44 -20.75 -12.45
C GLU A 385 24.69 -19.28 -12.82
N GLY A 386 24.67 -18.36 -11.84
CA GLY A 386 24.99 -16.96 -12.06
C GLY A 386 26.40 -16.74 -12.61
N VAL A 387 27.39 -17.45 -12.05
CA VAL A 387 28.78 -17.42 -12.53
C VAL A 387 28.90 -18.02 -13.92
N GLN A 388 28.27 -19.18 -14.16
CA GLN A 388 28.30 -19.83 -15.47
C GLN A 388 27.66 -18.95 -16.56
N ALA A 389 26.51 -18.36 -16.28
CA ALA A 389 25.80 -17.47 -17.19
C ALA A 389 26.64 -16.23 -17.55
N PHE A 390 27.39 -15.68 -16.60
CA PHE A 390 28.32 -14.59 -16.85
C PHE A 390 29.47 -15.00 -17.77
N ILE A 391 30.10 -16.16 -17.52
CA ILE A 391 31.16 -16.72 -18.38
C ILE A 391 30.66 -16.92 -19.81
N GLU A 392 29.45 -17.44 -19.95
CA GLU A 392 28.79 -17.73 -21.23
C GLU A 392 28.13 -16.49 -21.88
N LYS A 393 28.16 -15.33 -21.22
CA LYS A 393 27.53 -14.07 -21.68
C LYS A 393 26.03 -14.22 -21.99
N ARG A 394 25.32 -14.97 -21.16
CA ARG A 394 23.86 -15.15 -21.26
C ARG A 394 23.15 -14.69 -19.98
N PRO A 395 21.84 -14.44 -20.02
CA PRO A 395 21.06 -14.24 -18.81
C PRO A 395 21.09 -15.50 -17.90
N PRO A 396 21.19 -15.32 -16.58
CA PRO A 396 21.10 -16.44 -15.63
C PRO A 396 19.67 -16.96 -15.50
N ARG A 397 19.53 -18.24 -15.15
CA ARG A 397 18.24 -18.93 -14.96
C ARG A 397 18.12 -19.39 -13.51
N PHE A 398 17.43 -18.60 -12.69
CA PHE A 398 17.26 -18.86 -11.25
C PHE A 398 15.95 -19.56 -10.92
#